data_AF-A0A8D9FFP9-F1
#
_entry.id   AF-A0A8D9FFP9-F1
#
_cell.length_a   1.000
_cell.length_b   1.000
_cell.length_c   1.000
_cell.angle_alpha   90.00
_cell.angle_beta   90.00
_cell.angle_gamma   90.00
#
_symmetry.space_group_name_H-M   'P 1'
#
loop_
_entity.id
_entity.type
_entity.pdbx_description
1 polymer ?
#
loop_
_entity_poly.entity_id
_entity_poly.type
_entity_poly.pdbx_seq_one_letter_code
_entity_poly.pdbx_strand_id
1 'polypeptide(L)'
;MTSIMLRNNYQYRPPVLTTIFHRFPHVNVSLQLVNSTFDPRSEVYIESLGILGSIPALWLIVTLFILLIYLLTRCCDRKPRAKHSITVLKWSLFLFAVLCGATLGIALYGNDDVHNGLDSAISSLRAIDDSIVGARNQTLSIESTLQIKVKQLMTELNDVFEEPVRNQTVRKLLLSSLANMQSNTTAAVKACQDLQAPLHVLNFTTLFNYLYLGESIR
;
A
#
# COMPACT_ATOMS: atom_id res chain seq x y z
N MET A 1 25.44 -15.91 21.04
CA MET A 1 25.50 -14.56 20.42
C MET A 1 24.90 -14.68 19.02
N THR A 2 23.63 -15.07 18.97
CA THR A 2 23.01 -15.74 17.82
C THR A 2 21.49 -15.56 17.92
N SER A 3 20.96 -14.37 17.63
CA SER A 3 19.51 -14.15 17.53
C SER A 3 19.14 -12.72 17.06
N ILE A 4 19.60 -12.26 15.89
CA ILE A 4 19.03 -11.03 15.26
C ILE A 4 18.93 -11.14 13.70
N MET A 5 19.11 -12.32 13.11
CA MET A 5 19.08 -12.49 11.64
C MET A 5 17.88 -13.31 11.16
N LEU A 6 16.67 -12.93 11.56
CA LEU A 6 15.45 -13.28 10.82
C LEU A 6 14.76 -11.99 10.37
N ARG A 7 15.48 -11.19 9.56
CA ARG A 7 14.83 -10.22 8.69
C ARG A 7 14.19 -11.03 7.57
N ASN A 8 12.93 -11.42 7.74
CA ASN A 8 12.14 -11.95 6.64
C ASN A 8 12.19 -10.94 5.48
N ASN A 9 12.69 -11.37 4.32
CA ASN A 9 12.88 -10.55 3.13
C ASN A 9 11.55 -10.30 2.39
N TYR A 10 10.51 -9.87 3.11
CA TYR A 10 9.31 -9.33 2.47
C TYR A 10 9.60 -7.91 2.02
N GLN A 11 10.42 -7.78 0.97
CA GLN A 11 10.59 -6.51 0.28
C GLN A 11 9.52 -6.38 -0.80
N TYR A 12 8.66 -5.38 -0.63
CA TYR A 12 7.79 -4.92 -1.70
C TYR A 12 8.63 -4.49 -2.89
N ARG A 13 8.38 -5.09 -4.05
CA ARG A 13 8.98 -4.70 -5.33
C ARG A 13 7.92 -3.99 -6.16
N PRO A 14 8.18 -2.76 -6.64
CA PRO A 14 7.21 -2.05 -7.46
C PRO A 14 6.99 -2.80 -8.79
N PRO A 15 5.76 -2.79 -9.32
CA PRO A 15 5.47 -3.35 -10.63
C PRO A 15 6.37 -2.73 -11.72
N VAL A 16 6.70 -3.49 -12.75
CA VAL A 16 7.54 -2.98 -13.85
C VAL A 16 6.79 -1.91 -14.64
N LEU A 17 5.46 -2.08 -14.81
CA LEU A 17 4.66 -1.07 -15.50
C LEU A 17 4.65 0.27 -14.76
N THR A 18 4.67 0.30 -13.43
CA THR A 18 4.68 1.57 -12.69
C THR A 18 5.96 2.35 -12.91
N THR A 19 7.09 1.66 -13.06
CA THR A 19 8.38 2.30 -13.38
C THR A 19 8.38 2.91 -14.78
N ILE A 20 7.79 2.20 -15.75
CA ILE A 20 7.63 2.69 -17.12
C ILE A 20 6.70 3.90 -17.13
N PHE A 21 5.58 3.82 -16.42
CA PHE A 21 4.58 4.87 -16.35
C PHE A 21 5.12 6.14 -15.67
N HIS A 22 5.91 6.00 -14.60
CA HIS A 22 6.58 7.12 -13.94
C HIS A 22 7.59 7.85 -14.84
N ARG A 23 8.10 7.17 -15.88
CA ARG A 23 9.03 7.76 -16.85
C ARG A 23 8.33 8.55 -17.95
N PHE A 24 7.01 8.36 -18.13
CA PHE A 24 6.25 9.12 -19.12
C PHE A 24 6.01 10.55 -18.62
N PRO A 25 6.25 11.57 -19.47
CA PRO A 25 5.95 12.95 -19.13
C PRO A 25 4.44 13.12 -18.96
N HIS A 26 4.02 13.56 -17.78
CA HIS A 26 2.62 13.87 -17.51
C HIS A 26 2.34 15.26 -18.09
N VAL A 27 1.31 15.36 -18.93
CA VAL A 27 0.92 16.60 -19.60
C VAL A 27 -0.51 16.96 -19.24
N ASN A 28 -0.72 18.22 -18.84
CA ASN A 28 -2.05 18.76 -18.58
C ASN A 28 -2.76 19.12 -19.91
N VAL A 29 -4.08 19.39 -19.89
CA VAL A 29 -4.88 19.93 -21.01
C VAL A 29 -4.29 21.24 -21.57
N SER A 30 -3.59 22.02 -20.74
CA SER A 30 -2.83 23.20 -21.20
C SER A 30 -1.47 22.87 -21.83
N LEU A 31 -1.16 21.59 -22.09
CA LEU A 31 0.12 21.08 -22.62
C LEU A 31 1.36 21.44 -21.78
N GLN A 32 1.15 21.77 -20.50
CA GLN A 32 2.24 22.03 -19.57
C GLN A 32 2.69 20.73 -18.91
N LEU A 33 4.01 20.59 -18.76
CA LEU A 33 4.63 19.44 -18.12
C LEU A 33 4.32 19.48 -16.62
N VAL A 34 3.65 18.43 -16.14
CA VAL A 34 3.29 18.24 -14.74
C VAL A 34 4.32 17.35 -14.07
N ASN A 35 4.61 17.63 -12.81
CA ASN A 35 5.55 16.85 -12.01
C ASN A 35 5.12 15.37 -11.95
N SER A 36 6.05 14.45 -12.17
CA SER A 36 5.82 12.99 -12.18
C SER A 36 5.62 12.37 -10.80
N THR A 37 5.34 13.18 -9.78
CA THR A 37 5.05 12.70 -8.42
C THR A 37 3.67 12.06 -8.41
N PHE A 38 3.60 10.85 -7.88
CA PHE A 38 2.34 10.12 -7.71
C PHE A 38 1.43 10.88 -6.73
N ASP A 39 0.40 11.54 -7.24
CA ASP A 39 -0.59 12.25 -6.44
C ASP A 39 -2.02 11.89 -6.88
N PRO A 40 -2.63 10.84 -6.30
CA PRO A 40 -3.95 10.38 -6.69
C PRO A 40 -5.09 11.30 -6.23
N ARG A 41 -4.81 12.36 -5.47
CA ARG A 41 -5.81 13.35 -5.01
C ARG A 41 -5.83 14.61 -5.86
N SER A 42 -4.78 14.83 -6.66
CA SER A 42 -4.70 15.94 -7.59
C SER A 42 -5.55 15.67 -8.83
N GLU A 43 -6.52 16.54 -9.09
CA GLU A 43 -7.35 16.48 -10.30
C GLU A 43 -6.48 16.55 -11.56
N VAL A 44 -5.43 17.38 -11.54
CA VAL A 44 -4.49 17.57 -12.65
C VAL A 44 -3.73 16.28 -12.97
N TYR A 45 -3.39 15.48 -11.95
CA TYR A 45 -2.69 14.20 -12.14
C TYR A 45 -3.61 13.17 -12.83
N ILE A 46 -4.85 13.05 -12.37
CA ILE A 46 -5.85 12.14 -12.95
C ILE A 46 -6.22 12.55 -14.39
N GLU A 47 -6.38 13.85 -14.64
CA GLU A 47 -6.62 14.40 -15.97
C GLU A 47 -5.48 14.06 -16.93
N SER A 48 -4.23 14.26 -16.51
CA SER A 48 -3.04 13.93 -17.30
C SER A 48 -2.97 12.43 -17.64
N LEU A 49 -3.31 11.56 -16.68
CA LEU A 49 -3.42 10.10 -16.90
C LEU A 49 -4.50 9.75 -17.93
N GLY A 50 -5.66 10.41 -17.83
CA GLY A 50 -6.77 10.23 -18.76
C GLY A 50 -6.38 10.58 -20.19
N ILE A 51 -5.63 11.68 -20.37
CA ILE A 51 -5.10 12.06 -21.69
C ILE A 51 -4.14 10.98 -22.21
N LEU A 52 -3.19 10.53 -21.38
CA LEU A 52 -2.21 9.53 -21.78
C LEU A 52 -2.86 8.19 -22.19
N GLY A 53 -3.91 7.77 -21.49
CA GLY A 53 -4.70 6.59 -21.84
C GLY A 53 -5.60 6.78 -23.08
N SER A 54 -6.11 7.99 -23.31
CA SER A 54 -7.02 8.28 -24.43
C SER A 54 -6.33 8.34 -25.79
N ILE A 55 -5.04 8.71 -25.86
CA ILE A 55 -4.26 8.77 -27.12
C ILE A 55 -4.27 7.43 -27.89
N PRO A 56 -3.83 6.30 -27.31
CA PRO A 56 -3.84 5.01 -28.02
C PRO A 56 -5.26 4.53 -28.32
N ALA A 57 -6.24 4.82 -27.45
CA ALA A 57 -7.64 4.47 -27.67
C ALA A 57 -8.23 5.24 -28.86
N LEU A 58 -8.00 6.56 -28.94
CA LEU A 58 -8.45 7.41 -30.03
C LEU A 58 -7.79 7.00 -31.35
N TRP A 59 -6.49 6.70 -31.33
CA TRP A 59 -5.78 6.18 -32.51
C TRP A 59 -6.41 4.89 -33.04
N LEU A 60 -6.76 3.96 -32.15
CA LEU A 60 -7.43 2.71 -32.52
C LEU A 60 -8.83 2.97 -33.11
N ILE A 61 -9.62 3.86 -32.50
CA ILE A 61 -10.96 4.22 -33.00
C ILE A 61 -10.88 4.86 -34.38
N VAL A 62 -9.97 5.82 -34.60
CA VAL A 62 -9.80 6.49 -35.89
C VAL A 62 -9.38 5.50 -36.98
N THR A 63 -8.43 4.62 -36.69
CA THR A 63 -7.98 3.60 -37.66
C THR A 63 -9.07 2.59 -38.00
N LEU A 64 -9.88 2.18 -37.01
CA LEU A 64 -11.05 1.31 -37.22
C LEU A 64 -12.13 2.01 -38.05
N PHE A 65 -12.40 3.29 -37.79
CA PHE A 65 -13.40 4.07 -38.51
C PHE A 65 -13.03 4.27 -39.99
N ILE A 66 -11.75 4.58 -40.27
CA ILE A 66 -11.23 4.67 -41.64
C ILE A 66 -11.33 3.33 -42.36
N LEU A 67 -10.97 2.22 -41.68
CA LEU A 67 -11.11 0.87 -42.22
C LEU A 67 -12.58 0.55 -42.54
N LEU A 68 -13.51 0.92 -41.66
CA LEU A 68 -14.95 0.71 -41.85
C LEU A 68 -15.46 1.46 -43.08
N ILE A 69 -15.18 2.77 -43.20
CA ILE A 69 -15.58 3.56 -44.37
C ILE A 69 -15.00 2.94 -45.64
N TYR A 70 -13.71 2.58 -45.62
CA TYR A 70 -13.06 1.94 -46.75
C TYR A 70 -13.75 0.64 -47.18
N LEU A 71 -14.17 -0.20 -46.23
CA LEU A 71 -14.93 -1.41 -46.53
C LEU A 71 -16.32 -1.08 -47.10
N LEU A 72 -17.03 -0.10 -46.54
CA LEU A 72 -18.37 0.30 -47.03
C LEU A 72 -18.30 0.85 -48.46
N THR A 73 -17.40 1.80 -48.74
CA THR A 73 -17.21 2.36 -50.11
C THR A 73 -16.87 1.25 -51.10
N ARG A 74 -16.08 0.27 -50.68
CA ARG A 74 -15.62 -0.85 -51.53
C ARG A 74 -16.64 -1.98 -51.68
N CYS A 75 -17.53 -2.17 -50.71
CA CYS A 75 -18.68 -3.08 -50.81
C CYS A 75 -19.76 -2.50 -51.72
N CYS A 76 -19.91 -1.17 -51.76
CA CYS A 76 -20.89 -0.48 -52.60
C CYS A 76 -20.39 -0.15 -54.01
N ASP A 77 -19.07 -0.08 -54.24
CA ASP A 77 -18.49 0.16 -55.57
C ASP A 77 -18.25 -1.15 -56.36
N ARG A 78 -19.11 -1.40 -57.35
CA ARG A 78 -19.13 -2.63 -58.17
C ARG A 78 -18.12 -2.61 -59.34
N LYS A 79 -17.25 -1.61 -59.41
CA LYS A 79 -16.34 -1.38 -60.55
C LYS A 79 -15.10 -2.31 -60.53
N PRO A 80 -14.63 -2.82 -61.68
CA PRO A 80 -13.45 -3.69 -61.74
C PRO A 80 -12.17 -2.98 -61.27
N ARG A 81 -11.38 -3.67 -60.44
CA ARG A 81 -10.33 -3.07 -59.58
C ARG A 81 -8.93 -3.00 -60.21
N ALA A 82 -8.18 -1.97 -59.83
CA ALA A 82 -6.73 -1.92 -59.94
C ALA A 82 -6.05 -2.76 -58.81
N LYS A 83 -4.98 -3.51 -59.15
CA LYS A 83 -4.27 -4.41 -58.22
C LYS A 83 -3.74 -3.73 -56.94
N HIS A 84 -3.41 -2.43 -57.01
CA HIS A 84 -2.77 -1.68 -55.92
C HIS A 84 -3.64 -1.50 -54.66
N SER A 85 -4.97 -1.33 -54.80
CA SER A 85 -5.91 -1.12 -53.68
C SER A 85 -6.05 -2.35 -52.77
N ILE A 86 -5.80 -3.56 -53.29
CA ILE A 86 -5.84 -4.80 -52.50
C ILE A 86 -4.60 -4.89 -51.60
N THR A 87 -3.43 -4.51 -52.11
CA THR A 87 -2.16 -4.56 -51.35
C THR A 87 -2.20 -3.61 -50.15
N VAL A 88 -2.65 -2.37 -50.33
CA VAL A 88 -2.76 -1.37 -49.24
C VAL A 88 -3.66 -1.87 -48.11
N LEU A 89 -4.81 -2.48 -48.44
CA LEU A 89 -5.73 -3.04 -47.42
C LEU A 89 -5.08 -4.18 -46.61
N LYS A 90 -4.32 -5.05 -47.27
CA LYS A 90 -3.67 -6.18 -46.57
C LYS A 90 -2.65 -5.68 -45.56
N TRP A 91 -1.88 -4.66 -45.92
CA TRP A 91 -0.90 -4.04 -45.02
C TRP A 91 -1.56 -3.26 -43.88
N SER A 92 -2.63 -2.50 -44.15
CA SER A 92 -3.34 -1.77 -43.09
C SER A 92 -3.99 -2.73 -42.08
N LEU A 93 -4.57 -3.83 -42.55
CA LEU A 93 -5.18 -4.85 -41.69
C LEU A 93 -4.12 -5.58 -40.85
N PHE A 94 -2.97 -5.91 -41.44
CA PHE A 94 -1.86 -6.52 -40.72
C PHE A 94 -1.34 -5.61 -39.60
N LEU A 95 -1.11 -4.32 -39.88
CA LEU A 95 -0.66 -3.35 -38.88
C LEU A 95 -1.68 -3.16 -37.75
N PHE A 96 -2.97 -3.09 -38.09
CA PHE A 96 -4.05 -3.01 -37.09
C PHE A 96 -4.09 -4.24 -36.17
N ALA A 97 -3.98 -5.44 -36.75
CA ALA A 97 -3.96 -6.68 -35.98
C ALA A 97 -2.77 -6.74 -35.00
N VAL A 98 -1.58 -6.32 -35.45
CA VAL A 98 -0.39 -6.24 -34.59
C VAL A 98 -0.57 -5.22 -33.46
N LEU A 99 -1.08 -4.03 -33.77
CA LEU A 99 -1.33 -2.99 -32.76
C LEU A 99 -2.36 -3.44 -31.71
N CYS A 100 -3.47 -4.04 -32.15
CA CYS A 100 -4.49 -4.57 -31.25
C CYS A 100 -3.93 -5.69 -30.36
N GLY A 101 -3.17 -6.62 -30.94
CA GLY A 101 -2.52 -7.70 -30.20
C GLY A 101 -1.52 -7.18 -29.16
N ALA A 102 -0.74 -6.15 -29.50
CA ALA A 102 0.18 -5.50 -28.57
C ALA A 102 -0.57 -4.84 -27.40
N THR A 103 -1.63 -4.07 -27.67
CA THR A 103 -2.43 -3.41 -26.64
C THR A 103 -3.07 -4.41 -25.69
N LEU A 104 -3.67 -5.48 -26.21
CA LEU A 104 -4.26 -6.54 -25.39
C LEU A 104 -3.21 -7.29 -24.57
N GLY A 105 -2.04 -7.57 -25.15
CA GLY A 105 -0.92 -8.20 -24.45
C GLY A 105 -0.42 -7.34 -23.29
N ILE A 106 -0.23 -6.03 -23.51
CA ILE A 106 0.18 -5.08 -22.47
C ILE A 106 -0.89 -4.99 -21.37
N ALA A 107 -2.18 -4.97 -21.72
CA ALA A 107 -3.27 -4.91 -20.75
C ALA A 107 -3.34 -6.16 -19.87
N LEU A 108 -3.20 -7.36 -20.45
CA LEU A 108 -3.18 -8.61 -19.69
C LEU A 108 -1.91 -8.73 -18.83
N TYR A 109 -0.76 -8.34 -19.37
CA TYR A 109 0.50 -8.32 -18.64
C TYR A 109 0.45 -7.34 -17.45
N GLY A 110 -0.16 -6.16 -17.65
CA GLY A 110 -0.38 -5.20 -16.58
C GLY A 110 -1.21 -5.74 -15.42
N ASN A 111 -2.25 -6.52 -15.73
CA ASN A 111 -3.08 -7.14 -14.69
C ASN A 111 -2.31 -8.17 -13.86
N ASP A 112 -1.43 -8.96 -14.48
CA ASP A 112 -0.60 -9.95 -13.79
C ASP A 112 0.48 -9.29 -12.92
N ASP A 113 1.15 -8.25 -13.44
CA ASP A 113 2.19 -7.50 -12.73
C ASP A 113 1.63 -6.77 -11.50
N VAL A 114 0.41 -6.22 -11.60
CA VAL A 114 -0.29 -5.59 -10.45
C VAL A 114 -0.69 -6.63 -9.40
N HIS A 115 -1.15 -7.81 -9.81
CA HIS A 115 -1.52 -8.89 -8.90
C HIS A 115 -0.30 -9.39 -8.10
N ASN A 116 0.81 -9.67 -8.79
CA ASN A 116 2.06 -10.07 -8.15
C ASN A 116 2.61 -9.00 -7.19
N GLY A 117 2.45 -7.71 -7.56
CA GLY A 117 2.80 -6.58 -6.70
C GLY A 117 1.90 -6.48 -5.46
N LEU A 118 0.61 -6.75 -5.61
CA LEU A 118 -0.36 -6.75 -4.51
C LEU A 118 -0.09 -7.89 -3.53
N ASP A 119 0.19 -9.10 -4.01
CA ASP A 119 0.54 -10.25 -3.15
C ASP A 119 1.82 -9.99 -2.34
N SER A 120 2.81 -9.36 -2.98
CA SER A 120 4.04 -8.94 -2.31
C SER A 120 3.78 -7.87 -1.24
N ALA A 121 2.83 -6.96 -1.47
CA ALA A 121 2.43 -5.96 -0.48
C ALA A 121 1.65 -6.58 0.69
N ILE A 122 0.70 -7.48 0.40
CA ILE A 122 -0.11 -8.22 1.38
C ILE A 122 0.79 -9.06 2.29
N SER A 123 1.75 -9.78 1.73
CA SER A 123 2.71 -10.58 2.51
C SER A 123 3.60 -9.71 3.41
N SER A 124 4.07 -8.57 2.91
CA SER A 124 4.80 -7.58 3.72
C SER A 124 3.94 -7.02 4.85
N LEU A 125 2.65 -6.80 4.60
CA LEU A 125 1.70 -6.30 5.60
C LEU A 125 1.43 -7.33 6.70
N ARG A 126 1.28 -8.61 6.35
CA ARG A 126 1.14 -9.70 7.33
C ARG A 126 2.35 -9.80 8.25
N ALA A 127 3.57 -9.61 7.72
CA ALA A 127 4.78 -9.61 8.53
C ALA A 127 4.84 -8.42 9.51
N ILE A 128 4.30 -7.27 9.12
CA ILE A 128 4.15 -6.10 10.00
C ILE A 128 3.11 -6.36 11.09
N ASP A 129 1.97 -6.95 10.72
CA ASP A 129 0.90 -7.31 11.67
C ASP A 129 1.41 -8.26 12.75
N ASP A 130 2.14 -9.31 12.37
CA ASP A 130 2.74 -10.26 13.32
C ASP A 130 3.74 -9.57 14.28
N SER A 131 4.53 -8.62 13.76
CA SER A 131 5.45 -7.81 14.57
C SER A 131 4.71 -6.89 15.55
N ILE A 132 3.57 -6.32 15.13
CA ILE A 132 2.72 -5.45 15.96
C ILE A 132 2.05 -6.26 17.08
N VAL A 133 1.52 -7.44 16.77
CA VAL A 133 0.93 -8.35 17.76
C VAL A 133 1.99 -8.80 18.76
N GLY A 134 3.20 -9.12 18.31
CA GLY A 134 4.34 -9.40 19.17
C GLY A 134 4.66 -8.25 20.14
N ALA A 135 4.74 -7.02 19.63
CA ALA A 135 4.99 -5.83 20.45
C ALA A 135 3.85 -5.57 21.45
N ARG A 136 2.58 -5.80 21.08
CA ARG A 136 1.44 -5.70 22.00
C ARG A 136 1.51 -6.72 23.11
N ASN A 137 1.81 -7.98 22.80
CA ASN A 137 1.96 -9.04 23.81
C ASN A 137 3.09 -8.72 24.79
N GLN A 138 4.23 -8.21 24.29
CA GLN A 138 5.32 -7.75 25.15
C GLN A 138 4.88 -6.58 26.04
N THR A 139 4.19 -5.59 25.49
CA THR A 139 3.70 -4.42 26.24
C THR A 139 2.70 -4.83 27.33
N LEU A 140 1.76 -5.73 27.04
CA LEU A 140 0.82 -6.28 28.04
C LEU A 140 1.54 -7.11 29.11
N SER A 141 2.58 -7.85 28.74
CA SER A 141 3.39 -8.59 29.71
C SER A 141 4.20 -7.66 30.63
N ILE A 142 4.69 -6.53 30.09
CA ILE A 142 5.39 -5.50 30.86
C ILE A 142 4.40 -4.78 31.78
N GLU A 143 3.22 -4.39 31.28
CA GLU A 143 2.18 -3.74 32.09
C GLU A 143 1.71 -4.64 33.23
N SER A 144 1.44 -5.93 32.97
CA SER A 144 1.02 -6.88 34.00
C SER A 144 2.15 -7.17 35.00
N THR A 145 3.39 -7.38 34.53
CA THR A 145 4.55 -7.59 35.41
C THR A 145 4.82 -6.38 36.27
N LEU A 146 4.71 -5.17 35.71
CA LEU A 146 4.89 -3.91 36.42
C LEU A 146 3.76 -3.67 37.42
N GLN A 147 2.50 -3.87 37.05
CA GLN A 147 1.35 -3.82 37.97
C GLN A 147 1.52 -4.78 39.15
N ILE A 148 1.90 -6.03 38.88
CA ILE A 148 2.05 -7.07 39.90
C ILE A 148 3.27 -6.79 40.78
N LYS A 149 4.45 -6.56 40.20
CA LYS A 149 5.67 -6.29 40.97
C LYS A 149 5.60 -4.97 41.73
N VAL A 150 5.03 -3.91 41.15
CA VAL A 150 4.88 -2.63 41.84
C VAL A 150 3.84 -2.75 42.95
N LYS A 151 2.69 -3.42 42.74
CA LYS A 151 1.74 -3.66 43.84
C LYS A 151 2.35 -4.51 44.94
N GLN A 152 3.01 -5.62 44.62
CA GLN A 152 3.66 -6.48 45.61
C GLN A 152 4.75 -5.72 46.38
N LEU A 153 5.65 -5.03 45.68
CA LEU A 153 6.73 -4.29 46.32
C LEU A 153 6.18 -3.13 47.17
N MET A 154 5.10 -2.46 46.74
CA MET A 154 4.42 -1.43 47.52
C MET A 154 3.73 -2.00 48.76
N THR A 155 3.08 -3.15 48.66
CA THR A 155 2.44 -3.82 49.80
C THR A 155 3.49 -4.34 50.78
N GLU A 156 4.55 -4.97 50.28
CA GLU A 156 5.65 -5.52 51.09
C GLU A 156 6.48 -4.41 51.75
N LEU A 157 6.73 -3.30 51.05
CA LEU A 157 7.33 -2.11 51.65
C LEU A 157 6.40 -1.47 52.69
N ASN A 158 5.09 -1.33 52.41
CA ASN A 158 4.13 -0.78 53.36
C ASN A 158 4.04 -1.60 54.65
N ASP A 159 4.07 -2.94 54.54
CA ASP A 159 4.05 -3.88 55.66
C ASP A 159 5.35 -3.81 56.47
N VAL A 160 6.51 -3.71 55.81
CA VAL A 160 7.83 -3.46 56.46
C VAL A 160 7.89 -2.06 57.12
N PHE A 161 7.13 -1.08 56.65
CA PHE A 161 7.05 0.27 57.25
C PHE A 161 5.98 0.40 58.35
N GLU A 162 5.11 -0.60 58.53
CA GLU A 162 4.19 -0.71 59.67
C GLU A 162 4.90 -1.22 60.94
N GLU A 163 6.05 -1.90 60.80
CA GLU A 163 6.98 -2.11 61.91
C GLU A 163 7.68 -0.79 62.29
N PRO A 164 7.96 -0.53 63.59
CA PRO A 164 8.35 0.80 64.07
C PRO A 164 9.75 1.18 63.60
N VAL A 165 9.86 1.79 62.41
CA VAL A 165 11.10 2.38 61.91
C VAL A 165 11.46 3.56 62.80
N ARG A 166 12.51 3.38 63.61
CA ARG A 166 13.01 4.31 64.66
C ARG A 166 13.32 5.74 64.18
N ASN A 167 13.45 6.01 62.88
CA ASN A 167 13.82 7.31 62.33
C ASN A 167 12.74 7.91 61.41
N GLN A 168 12.01 8.91 61.92
CA GLN A 168 10.88 9.53 61.21
C GLN A 168 11.28 10.33 59.95
N THR A 169 12.51 10.85 59.89
CA THR A 169 13.02 11.59 58.72
C THR A 169 13.26 10.68 57.52
N VAL A 170 13.79 9.48 57.76
CA VAL A 170 14.05 8.46 56.74
C VAL A 170 12.74 7.93 56.16
N ARG A 171 11.70 7.77 56.99
CA ARG A 171 10.34 7.42 56.54
C ARG A 171 9.74 8.44 55.58
N LYS A 172 9.87 9.74 55.87
CA LYS A 172 9.36 10.80 54.97
C LYS A 172 10.08 10.82 53.62
N LEU A 173 11.40 10.60 53.63
CA LEU A 173 12.22 10.53 52.42
C LEU A 173 11.87 9.31 51.56
N LEU A 174 11.63 8.17 52.19
CA LEU A 174 11.21 6.94 51.51
C LEU A 174 9.79 7.05 50.95
N LEU A 175 8.83 7.63 51.70
CA LEU A 175 7.48 7.90 51.18
C LEU A 175 7.49 8.87 49.99
N SER A 176 8.37 9.88 50.01
CA SER A 176 8.55 10.78 48.87
C SER A 176 9.15 10.06 47.66
N SER A 177 10.13 9.18 47.86
CA SER A 177 10.72 8.40 46.78
C SER A 177 9.72 7.39 46.20
N LEU A 178 8.88 6.80 47.05
CA LEU A 178 7.80 5.89 46.68
C LEU A 178 6.75 6.60 45.82
N ALA A 179 6.33 7.80 46.23
CA ALA A 179 5.40 8.63 45.48
C ALA A 179 5.97 9.04 44.09
N ASN A 180 7.27 9.37 44.03
CA ASN A 180 7.95 9.68 42.78
C ASN A 180 8.02 8.44 41.86
N MET A 181 8.31 7.26 42.40
CA MET A 181 8.29 6.02 41.63
C MET A 181 6.89 5.69 41.13
N GLN A 182 5.85 5.86 41.95
CA GLN A 182 4.45 5.65 41.55
C GLN A 182 4.05 6.58 40.39
N SER A 183 4.44 7.86 40.46
CA SER A 183 4.21 8.83 39.38
C SER A 183 4.94 8.42 38.08
N ASN A 184 6.22 8.03 38.17
CA ASN A 184 7.00 7.60 37.00
C ASN A 184 6.42 6.33 36.36
N THR A 185 5.95 5.39 37.18
CA THR A 185 5.30 4.16 36.71
C THR A 185 4.00 4.48 35.97
N THR A 186 3.21 5.41 36.51
CA THR A 186 1.94 5.84 35.91
C THR A 186 2.17 6.59 34.59
N ALA A 187 3.22 7.39 34.50
CA ALA A 187 3.64 8.04 33.26
C ALA A 187 4.11 7.03 32.19
N ALA A 188 4.84 5.98 32.59
CA ALA A 188 5.28 4.92 31.69
C ALA A 188 4.09 4.09 31.15
N VAL A 189 3.10 3.78 32.00
CA VAL A 189 1.84 3.12 31.57
C VAL A 189 1.09 4.00 30.57
N LYS A 190 1.00 5.31 30.84
CA LYS A 190 0.36 6.26 29.93
C LYS A 190 1.06 6.34 28.57
N ALA A 191 2.39 6.36 28.55
CA ALA A 191 3.16 6.31 27.32
C ALA A 191 2.92 4.99 26.54
N CYS A 192 2.79 3.85 27.22
CA CYS A 192 2.43 2.58 26.58
C CYS A 192 1.02 2.60 25.99
N GLN A 193 0.06 3.23 26.66
CA GLN A 193 -1.31 3.40 26.15
C GLN A 193 -1.37 4.33 24.93
N ASP A 194 -0.60 5.43 24.94
CA ASP A 194 -0.48 6.36 23.82
C ASP A 194 0.15 5.69 22.58
N LEU A 195 1.07 4.74 22.78
CA LEU A 195 1.64 3.92 21.71
C LEU A 195 0.63 2.88 21.17
N GLN A 196 -0.28 2.39 22.01
CA GLN A 196 -1.26 1.37 21.64
C GLN A 196 -2.45 1.94 20.84
N ALA A 197 -2.80 3.21 21.07
CA ALA A 197 -3.90 3.91 20.39
C ALA A 197 -3.80 3.93 18.85
N PRO A 198 -2.67 4.36 18.23
CA PRO A 198 -2.53 4.35 16.77
C PRO A 198 -2.45 2.92 16.20
N LEU A 199 -1.92 1.96 16.96
CA LEU A 199 -1.86 0.55 16.57
C LEU A 199 -3.26 -0.07 16.50
N HIS A 200 -4.22 0.37 17.34
CA HIS A 200 -5.60 -0.13 17.34
C HIS A 200 -6.42 0.35 16.14
N VAL A 201 -6.06 1.50 15.56
CA VAL A 201 -6.68 2.02 14.33
C VAL A 201 -6.26 1.23 13.09
N LEU A 202 -5.05 0.63 13.11
CA LEU A 202 -4.54 -0.22 12.04
C LEU A 202 -5.15 -1.63 12.12
N ASN A 203 -6.46 -1.75 11.90
CA ASN A 203 -7.13 -3.04 11.80
C ASN A 203 -7.01 -3.58 10.36
N PHE A 204 -5.90 -4.28 10.08
CA PHE A 204 -5.64 -4.85 8.77
C PHE A 204 -6.62 -5.95 8.38
N THR A 205 -7.37 -6.52 9.32
CA THR A 205 -8.39 -7.56 9.09
C THR A 205 -9.46 -7.13 8.09
N THR A 206 -9.92 -5.88 8.19
CA THR A 206 -10.88 -5.30 7.23
C THR A 206 -10.27 -5.17 5.83
N LEU A 207 -9.01 -4.72 5.76
CA LEU A 207 -8.29 -4.56 4.49
C LEU A 207 -8.00 -5.91 3.83
N PHE A 208 -7.58 -6.93 4.59
CA PHE A 208 -7.42 -8.30 4.08
C PHE A 208 -8.74 -8.88 3.59
N ASN A 209 -9.86 -8.65 4.28
CA ASN A 209 -11.17 -9.11 3.83
C ASN A 209 -11.60 -8.44 2.51
N TYR A 210 -11.40 -7.13 2.35
CA TYR A 210 -11.70 -6.45 1.09
C TYR A 210 -10.81 -6.92 -0.07
N LEU A 211 -9.52 -7.16 0.20
CA LEU A 211 -8.59 -7.68 -0.80
C LEU A 211 -8.92 -9.11 -1.20
N TYR A 212 -9.26 -9.97 -0.24
CA TYR A 212 -9.69 -11.35 -0.49
C TYR A 212 -11.03 -11.41 -1.25
N LEU A 213 -11.99 -10.53 -0.91
CA LEU A 213 -13.23 -10.40 -1.67
C LEU A 213 -12.96 -9.96 -3.11
N GLY A 214 -12.08 -8.97 -3.31
CA GLY A 214 -11.65 -8.51 -4.63
C GLY A 214 -10.98 -9.60 -5.47
N GLU A 215 -10.19 -10.47 -4.82
CA GLU A 215 -9.56 -11.63 -5.46
C GLU A 215 -10.61 -12.70 -5.84
N SER A 216 -11.62 -12.92 -5.01
CA SER A 216 -12.67 -13.93 -5.22
C SER A 216 -13.72 -13.57 -6.28
N ILE A 217 -13.80 -12.32 -6.72
CA ILE A 217 -14.79 -11.82 -7.69
C ILE A 217 -14.32 -12.01 -9.15
N ARG A 218 -13.13 -12.60 -9.37
CA ARG A 218 -12.59 -12.87 -10.71
C ARG A 218 -12.82 -14.30 -11.18
#